data_AF-A0A370WVD9-F1
#
_entry.id   AF-A0A370WVD9-F1
#
_cell.length_a   1.000
_cell.length_b   1.000
_cell.length_c   1.000
_cell.angle_alpha   90.00
_cell.angle_beta   90.00
_cell.angle_gamma   90.00
#
_symmetry.space_group_name_H-M   'P 1'
#
loop_
_entity.id
_entity.type
_entity.pdbx_description
1 polymer ?
#
loop_
_entity_poly.entity_id
_entity_poly.type
_entity_poly.pdbx_seq_one_letter_code
_entity_poly.pdbx_strand_id
1 'polypeptide(L)'
;MKRSIVGLLALACAGCAPIAKVNLPPDAAKSAASLPVSDVRPADEKEKKLFSLLITSKEYGIIRNGDEHISPSPVDVLQYEAFHKFGADHKVTVYHFVIYMNAKAHFRSQAVFAGIGGILGGLAANAVANHSSSPQTQVINQNTFDSVSGADEYERAYFTHDENPNNAPIFIVYLDTDIDGERIFTRTVAPMQKQGDEGALAAAVELAVKDHLSDYGNGTIATTAASQAPAVAASSVSSQTTPAPMPTASPAAVVPSSPMASATPQAGSVDTAMTSKAQDVANQMGCGIVQSDGNSGFTAPCGDHGIYIGCDGDACRPMHTVNMKANE
;
A
#
# COMPACT_ATOMS: atom_id res chain seq x y z
N MET A 1 6.26 11.44 -48.76
CA MET A 1 6.40 11.90 -47.35
C MET A 1 5.08 12.24 -46.64
N LYS A 2 3.87 12.03 -47.20
CA LYS A 2 2.59 12.36 -46.52
C LYS A 2 1.86 11.17 -45.86
N ARG A 3 2.33 9.92 -46.02
CA ARG A 3 1.66 8.73 -45.47
C ARG A 3 2.15 8.31 -44.08
N SER A 4 3.26 8.87 -43.60
CA SER A 4 3.85 8.52 -42.29
C SER A 4 3.29 9.33 -41.11
N ILE A 5 2.51 10.39 -41.36
CA ILE A 5 1.94 11.26 -40.30
C ILE A 5 0.62 10.67 -39.74
N VAL A 6 -0.10 9.87 -40.52
CA VAL A 6 -1.39 9.29 -40.09
C VAL A 6 -1.21 8.14 -39.08
N GLY A 7 -0.08 7.43 -39.12
CA GLY A 7 0.20 6.33 -38.18
C GLY A 7 0.56 6.79 -36.76
N LEU A 8 1.16 7.97 -36.61
CA LEU A 8 1.57 8.50 -35.29
C LEU A 8 0.39 9.07 -34.49
N LEU A 9 -0.65 9.57 -35.19
CA LEU A 9 -1.83 10.16 -34.54
C LEU A 9 -2.79 9.11 -33.97
N ALA A 10 -2.80 7.88 -34.52
CA ALA A 10 -3.62 6.78 -34.02
C ALA A 10 -3.11 6.22 -32.67
N LEU A 11 -1.83 6.41 -32.34
CA LEU A 11 -1.26 5.99 -31.05
C LEU A 11 -1.54 6.99 -29.91
N ALA A 12 -1.95 8.22 -30.24
CA ALA A 12 -2.26 9.28 -29.27
C ALA A 12 -3.71 9.23 -28.74
N CYS A 13 -4.60 8.42 -29.34
CA CYS A 13 -5.98 8.23 -28.87
C CYS A 13 -6.15 7.03 -27.93
N ALA A 14 -5.07 6.32 -27.59
CA ALA A 14 -5.13 5.13 -26.77
C ALA A 14 -4.93 5.46 -25.28
N GLY A 15 -6.03 5.47 -24.53
CA GLY A 15 -5.98 5.20 -23.10
C GLY A 15 -6.57 6.27 -22.19
N CYS A 16 -7.86 6.59 -22.33
CA CYS A 16 -8.60 6.92 -21.12
C CYS A 16 -8.55 5.68 -20.22
N ALA A 17 -7.85 5.76 -19.09
CA ALA A 17 -7.88 4.71 -18.09
C ALA A 17 -9.35 4.48 -17.70
N PRO A 18 -9.77 3.21 -17.50
CA PRO A 18 -11.12 2.95 -17.04
C PRO A 18 -11.36 3.67 -15.72
N ILE A 19 -12.40 4.50 -15.68
CA ILE A 19 -12.87 5.18 -14.47
C ILE A 19 -13.80 4.20 -13.76
N ALA A 20 -13.56 3.92 -12.48
CA ALA A 20 -14.46 3.11 -11.67
C ALA A 20 -15.77 3.88 -11.49
N LYS A 21 -16.89 3.27 -11.87
CA LYS A 21 -18.20 3.87 -11.70
C LYS A 21 -18.83 3.36 -10.41
N VAL A 22 -19.23 4.30 -9.57
CA VAL A 22 -20.06 4.06 -8.38
C VAL A 22 -21.51 4.28 -8.83
N ASN A 23 -22.38 3.30 -8.59
CA ASN A 23 -23.76 3.36 -9.06
C ASN A 23 -24.64 4.12 -8.04
N LEU A 24 -24.47 5.44 -7.97
CA LEU A 24 -25.37 6.24 -7.15
C LEU A 24 -26.76 6.39 -7.80
N PRO A 25 -27.84 6.40 -7.02
CA PRO A 25 -29.19 6.68 -7.52
C PRO A 25 -29.31 8.03 -8.26
N PRO A 26 -30.29 8.20 -9.16
CA PRO A 26 -30.42 9.41 -9.99
C PRO A 26 -30.63 10.71 -9.19
N ASP A 27 -31.12 10.62 -7.96
CA ASP A 27 -31.33 11.72 -7.04
C ASP A 27 -30.09 12.08 -6.20
N ALA A 28 -28.98 11.33 -6.34
CA ALA A 28 -27.76 11.56 -5.58
C ALA A 28 -27.20 12.99 -5.70
N ALA A 29 -27.32 13.62 -6.87
CA ALA A 29 -26.90 15.01 -7.05
C ALA A 29 -27.72 16.01 -6.21
N LYS A 30 -29.00 15.72 -5.94
CA LYS A 30 -29.86 16.57 -5.09
C LYS A 30 -29.55 16.37 -3.62
N SER A 31 -29.34 15.11 -3.22
CA SER A 31 -28.88 14.74 -1.88
C SER A 31 -27.54 15.39 -1.57
N ALA A 32 -26.59 15.31 -2.51
CA ALA A 32 -25.28 15.93 -2.41
C ALA A 32 -25.38 17.46 -2.29
N ALA A 33 -26.23 18.12 -3.08
CA ALA A 33 -26.41 19.57 -2.98
C ALA A 33 -26.96 20.06 -1.63
N SER A 34 -27.53 19.18 -0.81
CA SER A 34 -28.25 19.57 0.42
C SER A 34 -27.40 19.46 1.69
N LEU A 35 -26.41 18.56 1.73
CA LEU A 35 -25.53 18.39 2.90
C LEU A 35 -24.25 19.24 2.71
N PRO A 36 -23.94 20.21 3.57
CA PRO A 36 -22.70 20.98 3.46
C PRO A 36 -21.47 20.12 3.81
N VAL A 37 -20.62 19.89 2.80
CA VAL A 37 -19.34 19.18 2.96
C VAL A 37 -18.17 20.12 2.69
N SER A 38 -17.23 20.18 3.64
CA SER A 38 -15.97 20.90 3.51
C SER A 38 -14.82 19.92 3.31
N ASP A 39 -14.33 19.79 2.08
CA ASP A 39 -13.16 18.99 1.76
C ASP A 39 -11.88 19.80 2.00
N VAL A 40 -11.21 19.53 3.13
CA VAL A 40 -9.94 20.17 3.53
C VAL A 40 -8.74 19.22 3.37
N ARG A 41 -8.91 18.14 2.60
CA ARG A 41 -7.83 17.18 2.32
C ARG A 41 -6.63 17.86 1.67
N PRO A 42 -5.40 17.41 1.99
CA PRO A 42 -4.21 17.78 1.24
C PRO A 42 -4.42 17.59 -0.28
N ALA A 43 -3.91 18.53 -1.08
CA ALA A 43 -4.13 18.50 -2.54
C ALA A 43 -3.49 17.27 -3.19
N ASP A 44 -2.34 16.85 -2.66
CA ASP A 44 -1.65 15.67 -3.16
C ASP A 44 -2.51 14.42 -3.00
N GLU A 45 -3.26 14.24 -1.89
CA GLU A 45 -4.16 13.09 -1.67
C GLU A 45 -5.18 12.85 -2.78
N LYS A 46 -5.55 13.90 -3.52
CA LYS A 46 -6.52 13.86 -4.62
C LYS A 46 -5.93 13.39 -5.94
N GLU A 47 -4.61 13.31 -6.03
CA GLU A 47 -3.88 12.95 -7.25
C GLU A 47 -3.43 11.48 -7.25
N LYS A 48 -3.30 10.88 -8.43
CA LYS A 48 -2.63 9.58 -8.54
C LYS A 48 -1.13 9.67 -8.26
N LYS A 49 -0.61 8.74 -7.46
CA LYS A 49 0.84 8.52 -7.28
C LYS A 49 1.21 7.05 -7.46
N LEU A 50 2.12 6.78 -8.38
CA LEU A 50 2.79 5.49 -8.51
C LEU A 50 4.11 5.56 -7.75
N PHE A 51 4.28 4.77 -6.69
CA PHE A 51 5.46 4.89 -5.84
C PHE A 51 6.72 4.35 -6.50
N SER A 52 6.66 3.15 -7.09
CA SER A 52 7.81 2.63 -7.85
C SER A 52 7.42 1.69 -8.99
N LEU A 53 8.18 1.79 -10.08
CA LEU A 53 8.17 0.88 -11.23
C LEU A 53 9.19 -0.25 -11.11
N LEU A 54 10.13 -0.18 -10.16
CA LEU A 54 11.23 -1.13 -10.03
C LEU A 54 10.80 -2.31 -9.15
N ILE A 55 10.75 -3.52 -9.71
CA ILE A 55 10.30 -4.74 -9.00
C ILE A 55 11.05 -4.98 -7.68
N THR A 56 12.33 -4.62 -7.64
CA THR A 56 13.21 -4.75 -6.48
C THR A 56 12.95 -3.72 -5.38
N SER A 57 12.28 -2.59 -5.68
CA SER A 57 11.94 -1.57 -4.69
C SER A 57 10.86 -2.04 -3.72
N LYS A 58 10.92 -1.56 -2.47
CA LYS A 58 9.91 -1.83 -1.44
C LYS A 58 8.54 -1.25 -1.77
N GLU A 59 8.52 -0.19 -2.58
CA GLU A 59 7.36 0.57 -3.07
C GLU A 59 6.67 -0.07 -4.27
N TYR A 60 7.26 -1.10 -4.87
CA TYR A 60 6.76 -1.69 -6.11
C TYR A 60 5.35 -2.25 -5.96
N GLY A 61 4.49 -1.94 -6.93
CA GLY A 61 3.11 -2.43 -6.95
C GLY A 61 2.17 -1.71 -5.98
N ILE A 62 2.61 -0.58 -5.43
CA ILE A 62 1.79 0.30 -4.60
C ILE A 62 1.42 1.54 -5.40
N ILE A 63 0.14 1.89 -5.39
CA ILE A 63 -0.41 3.05 -6.08
C ILE A 63 -1.34 3.78 -5.12
N ARG A 64 -1.22 5.10 -5.02
CA ARG A 64 -2.28 5.95 -4.49
C ARG A 64 -3.20 6.35 -5.64
N ASN A 65 -4.49 6.07 -5.50
CA ASN A 65 -5.50 6.45 -6.48
C ASN A 65 -5.97 7.86 -6.16
N GLY A 66 -5.98 8.72 -7.18
CA GLY A 66 -6.60 10.04 -7.11
C GLY A 66 -8.10 9.96 -7.37
N ASP A 67 -8.78 11.09 -7.14
CA ASP A 67 -10.23 11.22 -7.30
C ASP A 67 -10.66 10.99 -8.76
N GLU A 68 -9.78 11.21 -9.75
CA GLU A 68 -10.07 11.01 -11.17
C GLU A 68 -10.35 9.56 -11.57
N HIS A 69 -10.00 8.60 -10.71
CA HIS A 69 -10.20 7.18 -10.96
C HIS A 69 -11.57 6.65 -10.52
N ILE A 70 -12.40 7.49 -9.90
CA ILE A 70 -13.72 7.12 -9.38
C ILE A 70 -14.73 8.20 -9.79
N SER A 71 -15.87 7.78 -10.33
CA SER A 71 -16.96 8.68 -10.71
C SER A 71 -18.29 8.16 -10.15
N PRO A 72 -19.02 8.99 -9.38
CA PRO A 72 -18.63 10.31 -8.87
C PRO A 72 -17.44 10.28 -7.89
N SER A 73 -16.93 11.44 -7.47
CA SER A 73 -15.72 11.51 -6.64
C SER A 73 -15.95 10.80 -5.28
N PRO A 74 -14.88 10.33 -4.60
CA PRO A 74 -15.05 9.70 -3.29
C PRO A 74 -15.81 10.57 -2.28
N VAL A 75 -15.55 11.88 -2.28
CA VAL A 75 -16.25 12.84 -1.40
C VAL A 75 -17.74 12.95 -1.76
N ASP A 76 -18.12 12.88 -3.03
CA ASP A 76 -19.53 12.85 -3.43
C ASP A 76 -20.24 11.57 -2.94
N VAL A 77 -19.54 10.43 -2.97
CA VAL A 77 -20.05 9.16 -2.41
C VAL A 77 -20.27 9.30 -0.90
N LEU A 78 -19.28 9.84 -0.18
CA LEU A 78 -19.41 10.14 1.25
C LEU A 78 -20.58 11.08 1.53
N GLN A 79 -20.69 12.17 0.78
CA GLN A 79 -21.74 13.17 0.95
C GLN A 79 -23.13 12.57 0.74
N TYR A 80 -23.29 11.76 -0.29
CA TYR A 80 -24.54 11.05 -0.56
C TYR A 80 -24.91 10.10 0.59
N GLU A 81 -24.00 9.22 1.01
CA GLU A 81 -24.26 8.26 2.08
C GLU A 81 -24.49 8.96 3.43
N ALA A 82 -23.74 10.03 3.73
CA ALA A 82 -23.92 10.83 4.93
C ALA A 82 -25.27 11.55 4.94
N PHE A 83 -25.72 12.10 3.79
CA PHE A 83 -27.05 12.71 3.69
C PHE A 83 -28.15 11.66 3.94
N HIS A 84 -27.99 10.45 3.41
CA HIS A 84 -28.96 9.38 3.64
C HIS A 84 -28.99 8.91 5.10
N LYS A 85 -27.84 8.89 5.76
CA LYS A 85 -27.76 8.48 7.17
C LYS A 85 -28.25 9.55 8.13
N PHE A 86 -27.89 10.81 7.91
CA PHE A 86 -28.08 11.88 8.90
C PHE A 86 -29.08 12.97 8.46
N GLY A 87 -29.30 13.17 7.16
CA GLY A 87 -30.12 14.27 6.63
C GLY A 87 -29.29 15.52 6.31
N ALA A 88 -29.97 16.63 6.00
CA ALA A 88 -29.33 17.86 5.49
C ALA A 88 -28.70 18.76 6.56
N ASP A 89 -29.12 18.63 7.82
CA ASP A 89 -28.80 19.59 8.89
C ASP A 89 -27.43 19.38 9.54
N HIS A 90 -26.64 18.47 8.98
CA HIS A 90 -25.32 18.08 9.50
C HIS A 90 -24.20 18.79 8.74
N LYS A 91 -23.09 19.06 9.42
CA LYS A 91 -21.88 19.61 8.78
C LYS A 91 -20.78 18.56 8.76
N VAL A 92 -20.29 18.24 7.57
CA VAL A 92 -19.20 17.28 7.39
C VAL A 92 -17.94 18.01 6.95
N THR A 93 -16.83 17.74 7.63
CA THR A 93 -15.48 18.19 7.22
C THR A 93 -14.63 16.95 6.94
N VAL A 94 -13.98 16.89 5.78
CA VAL A 94 -13.14 15.77 5.37
C VAL A 94 -11.68 16.18 5.47
N TYR A 95 -10.92 15.54 6.37
CA TYR A 95 -9.49 15.80 6.58
C TYR A 95 -8.60 14.88 5.76
N HIS A 96 -8.96 13.60 5.68
CA HIS A 96 -8.27 12.61 4.86
C HIS A 96 -9.29 11.75 4.13
N PHE A 97 -9.06 11.52 2.85
CA PHE A 97 -9.77 10.51 2.08
C PHE A 97 -8.83 10.04 0.99
N VAL A 98 -8.05 9.01 1.33
CA VAL A 98 -6.98 8.50 0.49
C VAL A 98 -7.12 7.01 0.27
N ILE A 99 -6.91 6.59 -0.98
CA ILE A 99 -7.14 5.22 -1.43
C ILE A 99 -5.83 4.66 -1.98
N TYR A 100 -5.27 3.68 -1.30
CA TYR A 100 -4.11 2.94 -1.79
C TYR A 100 -4.54 1.62 -2.41
N MET A 101 -3.86 1.23 -3.47
CA MET A 101 -3.86 -0.13 -4.00
C MET A 101 -2.51 -0.75 -3.67
N ASN A 102 -2.54 -1.94 -3.06
CA ASN A 102 -1.34 -2.74 -2.86
C ASN A 102 -1.48 -4.08 -3.58
N ALA A 103 -0.75 -4.20 -4.68
CA ALA A 103 -0.64 -5.43 -5.48
C ALA A 103 0.79 -5.99 -5.47
N LYS A 104 1.63 -5.57 -4.52
CA LYS A 104 3.06 -5.91 -4.44
C LYS A 104 3.30 -7.41 -4.46
N ALA A 105 2.63 -8.17 -3.58
CA ALA A 105 2.80 -9.61 -3.49
C ALA A 105 2.41 -10.31 -4.79
N HIS A 106 1.33 -9.86 -5.42
CA HIS A 106 0.82 -10.42 -6.66
C HIS A 106 1.72 -10.12 -7.87
N PHE A 107 2.20 -8.88 -8.01
CA PHE A 107 3.10 -8.55 -9.12
C PHE A 107 4.47 -9.20 -8.96
N ARG A 108 4.96 -9.37 -7.73
CA ARG A 108 6.22 -10.07 -7.50
C ARG A 108 6.09 -11.57 -7.78
N SER A 109 4.99 -12.21 -7.37
CA SER A 109 4.78 -13.62 -7.74
C SER A 109 4.66 -13.80 -9.25
N GLN A 110 3.95 -12.90 -9.94
CA GLN A 110 3.85 -12.96 -11.41
C GLN A 110 5.16 -12.64 -12.14
N ALA A 111 5.98 -11.70 -11.66
CA ALA A 111 7.26 -11.37 -12.28
C ALA A 111 8.22 -12.57 -12.32
N VAL A 112 8.12 -13.46 -11.32
CA VAL A 112 8.89 -14.71 -11.32
C VAL A 112 8.43 -15.67 -12.41
N PHE A 113 7.13 -15.68 -12.76
CA PHE A 113 6.60 -16.49 -13.86
C PHE A 113 6.71 -15.82 -15.25
N ALA A 114 6.86 -14.48 -15.30
CA ALA A 114 7.03 -13.73 -16.54
C ALA A 114 8.36 -14.03 -17.27
N GLY A 115 9.30 -14.69 -16.60
CA GLY A 115 10.49 -15.28 -17.24
C GLY A 115 10.19 -16.48 -18.17
N ILE A 116 8.95 -17.01 -18.17
CA ILE A 116 8.58 -18.21 -18.95
C ILE A 116 7.41 -17.95 -19.92
N GLY A 117 6.63 -16.89 -19.77
CA GLY A 117 5.57 -16.59 -20.74
C GLY A 117 5.02 -15.19 -20.56
N GLY A 118 5.24 -14.33 -21.55
CA GLY A 118 4.81 -12.93 -21.51
C GLY A 118 3.29 -12.73 -21.44
N ILE A 119 2.91 -11.44 -21.44
CA ILE A 119 1.55 -10.88 -21.52
C ILE A 119 0.91 -10.58 -20.14
N LEU A 120 1.15 -9.34 -19.71
CA LEU A 120 0.55 -8.59 -18.58
C LEU A 120 -1.01 -8.56 -18.49
N GLY A 121 -1.74 -9.38 -19.26
CA GLY A 121 -3.20 -9.29 -19.36
C GLY A 121 -3.98 -10.53 -18.91
N GLY A 122 -3.40 -11.74 -19.00
CA GLY A 122 -4.19 -12.99 -18.88
C GLY A 122 -4.34 -13.55 -17.47
N LEU A 123 -3.38 -13.31 -16.57
CA LEU A 123 -3.28 -14.04 -15.30
C LEU A 123 -3.84 -13.30 -14.08
N ALA A 124 -4.10 -12.00 -14.19
CA ALA A 124 -4.76 -11.24 -13.11
C ALA A 124 -6.22 -11.70 -12.87
N ALA A 125 -6.90 -12.25 -13.89
CA ALA A 125 -8.29 -12.67 -13.77
C ALA A 125 -8.48 -13.92 -12.87
N ASN A 126 -7.55 -14.87 -12.89
CA ASN A 126 -7.69 -16.12 -12.11
C ASN A 126 -7.22 -16.01 -10.66
N ALA A 127 -6.26 -15.13 -10.36
CA ALA A 127 -5.79 -14.94 -8.99
C ALA A 127 -6.81 -14.18 -8.12
N VAL A 128 -7.61 -13.30 -8.70
CA VAL A 128 -8.67 -12.57 -7.96
C VAL A 128 -9.87 -13.47 -7.61
N ALA A 129 -10.10 -14.54 -8.38
CA ALA A 129 -11.30 -15.37 -8.28
C ALA A 129 -11.39 -16.25 -7.02
N ASN A 130 -10.29 -16.51 -6.30
CA ASN A 130 -10.25 -17.53 -5.23
C ASN A 130 -9.77 -17.02 -3.86
N HIS A 131 -9.61 -15.72 -3.65
CA HIS A 131 -9.12 -15.17 -2.38
C HIS A 131 -10.20 -14.41 -1.61
N SER A 132 -10.98 -15.11 -0.80
CA SER A 132 -11.97 -14.47 0.09
C SER A 132 -11.29 -13.96 1.37
N SER A 133 -10.78 -12.73 1.35
CA SER A 133 -10.59 -11.96 2.58
C SER A 133 -11.80 -11.08 2.78
N SER A 134 -12.52 -11.23 3.89
CA SER A 134 -13.58 -10.29 4.21
C SER A 134 -12.98 -8.89 4.40
N PRO A 135 -13.62 -7.83 3.90
CA PRO A 135 -13.19 -6.49 4.20
C PRO A 135 -13.17 -6.24 5.72
N GLN A 136 -12.25 -5.40 6.17
CA GLN A 136 -12.12 -5.03 7.58
C GLN A 136 -12.00 -3.51 7.69
N THR A 137 -12.85 -2.91 8.52
CA THR A 137 -12.79 -1.49 8.86
C THR A 137 -12.47 -1.35 10.34
N GLN A 138 -11.52 -0.48 10.66
CA GLN A 138 -11.12 -0.22 12.04
C GLN A 138 -10.87 1.28 12.27
N VAL A 139 -11.27 1.77 13.44
CA VAL A 139 -10.90 3.12 13.91
C VAL A 139 -9.40 3.12 14.22
N ILE A 140 -8.69 4.12 13.72
CA ILE A 140 -7.23 4.25 13.87
C ILE A 140 -6.84 5.57 14.54
N ASN A 141 -5.61 5.62 15.05
CA ASN A 141 -5.04 6.85 15.57
C ASN A 141 -4.46 7.71 14.44
N GLN A 142 -4.88 8.98 14.36
CA GLN A 142 -4.42 9.93 13.35
C GLN A 142 -2.90 10.12 13.36
N ASN A 143 -2.27 10.16 14.55
CA ASN A 143 -0.84 10.36 14.65
C ASN A 143 -0.05 9.21 14.00
N THR A 144 -0.58 7.99 14.01
CA THR A 144 0.06 6.86 13.32
C THR A 144 0.06 7.09 11.80
N PHE A 145 -1.05 7.58 11.25
CA PHE A 145 -1.14 7.91 9.83
C PHE A 145 -0.22 9.09 9.45
N ASP A 146 -0.23 10.14 10.25
CA ASP A 146 0.57 11.37 10.01
C ASP A 146 2.07 11.14 10.20
N SER A 147 2.47 10.15 11.00
CA SER A 147 3.88 9.80 11.21
C SER A 147 4.55 9.23 9.96
N VAL A 148 3.77 8.69 9.01
CA VAL A 148 4.25 8.12 7.75
C VAL A 148 3.94 9.11 6.63
N SER A 149 4.92 9.81 6.07
CA SER A 149 4.68 10.83 5.03
C SER A 149 5.86 10.96 4.05
N GLY A 150 5.67 11.74 2.99
CA GLY A 150 6.74 12.07 2.04
C GLY A 150 7.26 10.84 1.27
N ALA A 151 8.51 10.46 1.54
CA ALA A 151 9.15 9.31 0.91
C ALA A 151 8.60 7.97 1.41
N ASP A 152 8.14 7.93 2.67
CA ASP A 152 7.67 6.70 3.32
C ASP A 152 6.15 6.51 3.23
N GLU A 153 5.44 7.43 2.57
CA GLU A 153 3.97 7.40 2.40
C GLU A 153 3.45 6.05 1.88
N TYR A 154 4.23 5.31 1.06
CA TYR A 154 3.85 3.98 0.56
C TYR A 154 3.59 2.95 1.66
N GLU A 155 4.16 3.13 2.86
CA GLU A 155 3.96 2.22 3.99
C GLU A 155 2.52 2.29 4.53
N ARG A 156 1.78 3.38 4.26
CA ARG A 156 0.33 3.45 4.53
C ARG A 156 -0.45 2.38 3.76
N ALA A 157 0.10 1.87 2.66
CA ALA A 157 -0.50 0.79 1.89
C ALA A 157 -0.16 -0.61 2.43
N TYR A 158 0.52 -0.74 3.57
CA TYR A 158 0.82 -2.04 4.16
C TYR A 158 -0.37 -2.61 4.93
N PHE A 159 -0.39 -3.93 4.99
CA PHE A 159 -1.44 -4.74 5.61
C PHE A 159 -0.80 -5.91 6.36
N THR A 160 -1.47 -6.40 7.39
CA THR A 160 -1.02 -7.56 8.16
C THR A 160 -1.47 -8.86 7.50
N HIS A 161 -0.87 -9.97 7.91
CA HIS A 161 -1.32 -11.29 7.45
C HIS A 161 -2.78 -11.56 7.83
N ASP A 162 -3.21 -11.13 9.02
CA ASP A 162 -4.60 -11.32 9.48
C ASP A 162 -5.61 -10.56 8.61
N GLU A 163 -5.21 -9.38 8.10
CA GLU A 163 -6.04 -8.56 7.21
C GLU A 163 -6.16 -9.15 5.79
N ASN A 164 -5.13 -9.86 5.33
CA ASN A 164 -5.09 -10.44 3.99
C ASN A 164 -4.21 -11.70 3.96
N PRO A 165 -4.73 -12.84 4.47
CA PRO A 165 -3.95 -14.06 4.65
C PRO A 165 -3.43 -14.63 3.32
N ASN A 166 -4.14 -14.31 2.24
CA ASN A 166 -3.84 -14.78 0.90
C ASN A 166 -2.85 -13.89 0.12
N ASN A 167 -2.44 -12.75 0.68
CA ASN A 167 -1.65 -11.73 -0.02
C ASN A 167 -2.27 -11.33 -1.38
N ALA A 168 -3.60 -11.33 -1.46
CA ALA A 168 -4.32 -10.90 -2.65
C ALA A 168 -4.09 -9.39 -2.88
N PRO A 169 -4.24 -8.88 -4.12
CA PRO A 169 -4.33 -7.45 -4.32
C PRO A 169 -5.48 -6.85 -3.49
N ILE A 170 -5.19 -5.78 -2.76
CA ILE A 170 -6.17 -5.10 -1.90
C ILE A 170 -6.21 -3.59 -2.18
N PHE A 171 -7.34 -2.98 -1.82
CA PHE A 171 -7.46 -1.56 -1.57
C PHE A 171 -7.39 -1.28 -0.08
N ILE A 172 -6.73 -0.19 0.29
CA ILE A 172 -6.71 0.36 1.64
C ILE A 172 -7.25 1.78 1.56
N VAL A 173 -8.37 2.03 2.23
CA VAL A 173 -9.04 3.32 2.24
C VAL A 173 -8.90 3.93 3.63
N TYR A 174 -8.36 5.12 3.71
CA TYR A 174 -8.30 5.92 4.92
C TYR A 174 -9.33 7.03 4.81
N LEU A 175 -10.18 7.17 5.82
CA LEU A 175 -11.23 8.18 5.86
C LEU A 175 -11.27 8.85 7.24
N ASP A 176 -10.93 10.13 7.26
CA ASP A 176 -10.94 10.99 8.45
C ASP A 176 -11.94 12.12 8.22
N THR A 177 -13.01 12.09 8.99
CA THR A 177 -14.06 13.11 8.91
C THR A 177 -14.40 13.64 10.28
N ASP A 178 -14.94 14.85 10.31
CA ASP A 178 -15.63 15.43 11.47
C ASP A 178 -17.07 15.71 11.05
N ILE A 179 -18.01 15.13 11.78
CA ILE A 179 -19.45 15.33 11.61
C ILE A 179 -19.99 15.93 12.90
N ASP A 180 -20.43 17.19 12.84
CA ASP A 180 -20.94 17.97 13.98
C ASP A 180 -20.03 17.99 15.22
N GLY A 181 -18.71 17.98 15.02
CA GLY A 181 -17.73 18.03 16.10
C GLY A 181 -17.32 16.67 16.66
N GLU A 182 -17.90 15.57 16.17
CA GLU A 182 -17.37 14.22 16.38
C GLU A 182 -16.39 13.91 15.25
N ARG A 183 -15.12 13.64 15.57
CA ARG A 183 -14.10 13.27 14.58
C ARG A 183 -13.77 11.79 14.66
N ILE A 184 -13.92 11.08 13.55
CA ILE A 184 -13.62 9.65 13.43
C ILE A 184 -12.60 9.48 12.31
N PHE A 185 -11.61 8.62 12.54
CA PHE A 185 -10.65 8.23 11.52
C PHE A 185 -10.64 6.71 11.40
N THR A 186 -11.08 6.19 10.25
CA THR A 186 -11.05 4.76 9.96
C THR A 186 -10.04 4.39 8.88
N ARG A 187 -9.63 3.12 8.91
CA ARG A 187 -8.90 2.42 7.86
C ARG A 187 -9.69 1.19 7.46
N THR A 188 -9.99 1.08 6.17
CA THR A 188 -10.66 -0.08 5.58
C THR A 188 -9.68 -0.83 4.68
N VAL A 189 -9.54 -2.13 4.89
CA VAL A 189 -8.81 -3.06 4.01
C VAL A 189 -9.85 -3.88 3.24
N ALA A 190 -9.85 -3.79 1.92
CA ALA A 190 -10.80 -4.49 1.07
C ALA A 190 -10.08 -5.26 -0.06
N PRO A 191 -10.45 -6.52 -0.34
CA PRO A 191 -9.90 -7.23 -1.50
C PRO A 191 -10.28 -6.53 -2.81
N MET A 192 -9.42 -6.64 -3.83
CA MET A 192 -9.74 -6.19 -5.19
C MET A 192 -10.68 -7.16 -5.92
N GLN A 193 -11.74 -7.62 -5.25
CA GLN A 193 -12.76 -8.48 -5.83
C GLN A 193 -13.91 -7.65 -6.37
N LYS A 194 -14.40 -8.03 -7.56
CA LYS A 194 -15.59 -7.43 -8.14
C LYS A 194 -16.79 -7.82 -7.28
N GLN A 195 -17.58 -6.84 -6.81
CA GLN A 195 -18.85 -7.11 -6.13
C GLN A 195 -20.00 -6.92 -7.12
N GLY A 196 -20.51 -8.03 -7.66
CA GLY A 196 -21.56 -8.00 -8.69
C GLY A 196 -21.14 -7.26 -9.95
N ASP A 197 -21.87 -6.21 -10.31
CA ASP A 197 -21.59 -5.39 -11.49
C ASP A 197 -20.63 -4.24 -11.25
N GLU A 198 -20.35 -3.90 -9.99
CA GLU A 198 -19.49 -2.78 -9.61
C GLU A 198 -18.01 -3.11 -9.73
N GLY A 199 -17.22 -2.12 -10.14
CA GLY A 199 -15.77 -2.25 -10.13
C GLY A 199 -15.25 -2.39 -8.70
N ALA A 200 -14.20 -3.20 -8.49
CA ALA A 200 -13.66 -3.46 -7.16
C ALA A 200 -13.27 -2.19 -6.38
N LEU A 201 -12.77 -1.15 -7.09
CA LEU A 201 -12.45 0.14 -6.48
C LEU A 201 -13.69 0.89 -5.99
N ALA A 202 -14.76 0.91 -6.79
CA ALA A 202 -16.03 1.53 -6.41
C ALA A 202 -16.63 0.82 -5.18
N ALA A 203 -16.66 -0.51 -5.21
CA ALA A 203 -17.16 -1.32 -4.09
C ALA A 203 -16.33 -1.08 -2.80
N ALA A 204 -15.00 -0.97 -2.91
CA ALA A 204 -14.14 -0.69 -1.75
C ALA A 204 -14.41 0.70 -1.15
N VAL A 205 -14.64 1.72 -1.99
CA VAL A 205 -14.97 3.07 -1.53
C VAL A 205 -16.35 3.14 -0.89
N GLU A 206 -17.37 2.58 -1.53
CA GLU A 206 -18.72 2.53 -0.95
C GLU A 206 -18.73 1.83 0.42
N LEU A 207 -18.04 0.69 0.50
CA LEU A 207 -17.93 -0.06 1.73
C LEU A 207 -17.22 0.74 2.83
N ALA A 208 -16.06 1.33 2.51
CA ALA A 208 -15.31 2.15 3.47
C ALA A 208 -16.14 3.34 3.99
N VAL A 209 -16.90 3.99 3.10
CA VAL A 209 -17.81 5.08 3.47
C VAL A 209 -18.93 4.59 4.38
N LYS A 210 -19.63 3.50 4.02
CA LYS A 210 -20.73 2.95 4.82
C LYS A 210 -20.27 2.51 6.21
N ASP A 211 -19.16 1.79 6.29
CA ASP A 211 -18.59 1.34 7.56
C ASP A 211 -18.12 2.53 8.40
N HIS A 212 -17.41 3.50 7.81
CA HIS A 212 -16.97 4.70 8.50
C HIS A 212 -18.14 5.50 9.08
N LEU A 213 -19.18 5.72 8.26
CA LEU A 213 -20.38 6.43 8.71
C LEU A 213 -21.08 5.65 9.83
N SER A 214 -20.99 4.31 9.86
CA SER A 214 -21.59 3.45 10.89
C SER A 214 -21.06 3.71 12.31
N ASP A 215 -19.83 4.23 12.43
CA ASP A 215 -19.20 4.52 13.72
C ASP A 215 -19.76 5.77 14.41
N TYR A 216 -20.39 6.68 13.65
CA TYR A 216 -21.06 7.87 14.18
C TYR A 216 -22.41 7.58 14.83
N GLY A 217 -22.69 8.32 15.91
CA GLY A 217 -23.97 8.25 16.63
C GLY A 217 -24.10 7.06 17.59
N ASN A 218 -23.08 6.21 17.68
CA ASN A 218 -23.08 5.06 18.60
C ASN A 218 -22.65 5.42 20.03
N GLY A 219 -22.37 6.70 20.33
CA GLY A 219 -22.08 7.21 21.69
C GLY A 219 -20.88 6.56 22.40
N THR A 220 -20.13 5.69 21.71
CA THR A 220 -19.08 4.84 22.28
C THR A 220 -17.69 5.21 21.74
N ILE A 221 -17.59 6.25 20.90
CA ILE A 221 -16.30 6.78 20.46
C ILE A 221 -15.77 7.64 21.60
N ALA A 222 -14.99 7.01 22.50
CA ALA A 222 -14.23 7.72 23.51
C ALA A 222 -13.36 8.77 22.80
N THR A 223 -13.64 10.04 23.09
CA THR A 223 -12.89 11.22 22.69
C THR A 223 -11.39 11.00 22.90
N THR A 224 -10.70 10.50 21.88
CA THR A 224 -9.24 10.33 21.88
C THR A 224 -8.57 11.52 21.17
N ALA A 225 -9.21 12.69 21.25
CA ALA A 225 -8.79 13.91 20.58
C ALA A 225 -9.03 15.15 21.46
N ALA A 226 -8.64 15.12 22.73
CA ALA A 226 -8.30 16.33 23.47
C ALA A 226 -7.39 16.00 24.66
N SER A 227 -6.24 16.68 24.73
CA SER A 227 -5.31 16.74 25.87
C SER A 227 -4.27 15.62 26.02
N GLN A 228 -3.27 15.60 25.14
CA GLN A 228 -1.86 15.60 25.59
C GLN A 228 -1.03 16.50 24.66
N ALA A 229 -0.87 17.77 25.06
CA ALA A 229 0.26 18.56 24.60
C ALA A 229 1.54 17.96 25.23
N PRO A 230 2.56 17.59 24.44
CA PRO A 230 3.83 17.19 25.01
C PRO A 230 4.45 18.40 25.70
N ALA A 231 4.67 18.29 27.01
CA ALA A 231 5.54 19.20 27.74
C ALA A 231 6.96 19.07 27.15
N VAL A 232 7.31 19.99 26.27
CA VAL A 232 8.67 20.14 25.76
C VAL A 232 9.53 20.62 26.92
N ALA A 233 10.30 19.71 27.50
CA ALA A 233 11.39 20.06 28.39
C ALA A 233 12.40 20.90 27.59
N ALA A 234 12.51 22.17 27.98
CA ALA A 234 13.47 23.11 27.45
C ALA A 234 14.90 22.62 27.72
N SER A 235 15.62 22.24 26.67
CA SER A 235 17.08 22.24 26.67
C SER A 235 17.55 23.47 25.91
N SER A 236 17.93 24.49 26.69
CA SER A 236 18.59 25.69 26.21
C SER A 236 19.94 25.36 25.58
N VAL A 237 20.07 25.54 24.26
CA VAL A 237 21.37 25.62 23.59
C VAL A 237 21.63 27.08 23.23
N SER A 238 22.61 27.64 23.91
CA SER A 238 23.13 29.00 23.76
C SER A 238 23.68 29.22 22.35
N SER A 239 23.24 30.29 21.73
CA SER A 239 23.84 30.87 20.52
C SER A 239 25.17 31.54 20.91
N GLN A 240 26.26 31.24 20.20
CA GLN A 240 27.38 32.16 20.13
C GLN A 240 28.01 32.14 18.73
N THR A 241 27.89 33.27 18.06
CA THR A 241 28.42 33.59 16.74
C THR A 241 29.72 34.37 16.93
N THR A 242 30.80 33.99 16.24
CA THR A 242 31.88 34.92 15.88
C THR A 242 32.56 34.45 14.58
N PRO A 243 32.91 35.35 13.64
CA PRO A 243 33.46 34.98 12.33
C PRO A 243 34.98 35.20 12.18
N ALA A 244 35.51 34.62 11.08
CA ALA A 244 36.76 34.89 10.34
C ALA A 244 38.00 34.01 10.66
N PRO A 245 39.01 33.90 9.75
CA PRO A 245 39.06 34.14 8.29
C PRO A 245 39.55 32.91 7.47
N MET A 246 39.46 33.01 6.13
CA MET A 246 40.07 32.08 5.15
C MET A 246 41.59 31.95 5.33
N PRO A 247 42.16 30.78 4.94
CA PRO A 247 43.36 30.82 4.10
C PRO A 247 43.32 29.87 2.88
N THR A 248 43.69 30.48 1.75
CA THR A 248 44.66 30.05 0.73
C THR A 248 44.90 28.56 0.42
N ALA A 249 44.84 28.26 -0.88
CA ALA A 249 45.09 26.96 -1.52
C ALA A 249 46.58 26.58 -1.68
N SER A 250 46.78 25.31 -2.10
CA SER A 250 47.95 24.64 -2.75
C SER A 250 48.88 23.76 -1.86
N PRO A 251 49.60 22.76 -2.43
CA PRO A 251 49.09 21.55 -3.10
C PRO A 251 49.76 20.23 -2.62
N ALA A 252 49.15 19.09 -2.99
CA ALA A 252 49.73 17.74 -3.19
C ALA A 252 50.52 17.02 -2.06
N ALA A 253 50.00 15.88 -1.62
CA ALA A 253 50.80 14.68 -1.33
C ALA A 253 49.93 13.41 -1.49
N VAL A 254 50.33 12.55 -2.43
CA VAL A 254 49.81 11.20 -2.62
C VAL A 254 50.35 10.33 -1.49
N VAL A 255 49.46 9.66 -0.75
CA VAL A 255 49.81 8.66 0.28
C VAL A 255 49.12 7.34 -0.09
N PRO A 256 49.80 6.18 -0.02
CA PRO A 256 49.26 4.92 -0.49
C PRO A 256 48.24 4.32 0.48
N SER A 257 47.17 3.79 -0.10
CA SER A 257 46.07 3.09 0.56
C SER A 257 46.53 1.76 1.15
N SER A 258 46.38 1.59 2.46
CA SER A 258 46.41 0.27 3.11
C SER A 258 45.13 -0.53 2.77
N PRO A 259 45.20 -1.87 2.70
CA PRO A 259 44.07 -2.70 2.30
C PRO A 259 42.97 -2.73 3.37
N MET A 260 41.73 -2.60 2.92
CA MET A 260 40.51 -2.84 3.71
C MET A 260 40.50 -4.28 4.23
N ALA A 261 40.34 -4.42 5.54
CA ALA A 261 39.97 -5.69 6.16
C ALA A 261 38.53 -6.03 5.79
N SER A 262 38.33 -7.21 5.21
CA SER A 262 37.03 -7.82 4.96
C SER A 262 36.29 -8.03 6.27
N ALA A 263 35.16 -7.35 6.45
CA ALA A 263 34.23 -7.64 7.54
C ALA A 263 33.49 -8.94 7.20
N THR A 264 33.77 -10.00 7.97
CA THR A 264 33.03 -11.25 7.96
C THR A 264 31.59 -10.98 8.40
N PRO A 265 30.54 -11.37 7.63
CA PRO A 265 29.16 -11.26 8.09
C PRO A 265 28.97 -12.13 9.33
N GLN A 266 28.49 -11.51 10.40
CA GLN A 266 28.13 -12.18 11.64
C GLN A 266 26.88 -13.02 11.37
N ALA A 267 27.05 -14.34 11.29
CA ALA A 267 25.95 -15.29 11.11
C ALA A 267 24.97 -15.14 12.28
N GLY A 268 23.83 -14.47 12.03
CA GLY A 268 22.69 -14.50 12.93
C GLY A 268 22.23 -15.95 13.07
N SER A 269 22.03 -16.41 14.30
CA SER A 269 21.47 -17.73 14.58
C SER A 269 20.08 -17.82 13.95
N VAL A 270 19.98 -18.45 12.78
CA VAL A 270 18.71 -18.75 12.14
C VAL A 270 17.88 -19.57 13.12
N ASP A 271 16.65 -19.13 13.37
CA ASP A 271 15.75 -19.78 14.31
C ASP A 271 15.48 -21.23 13.85
N THR A 272 15.92 -22.18 14.66
CA THR A 272 15.69 -23.63 14.46
C THR A 272 14.21 -23.95 14.27
N ALA A 273 13.30 -23.18 14.86
CA ALA A 273 11.86 -23.37 14.70
C ALA A 273 11.39 -23.07 13.26
N MET A 274 11.87 -21.97 12.65
CA MET A 274 11.52 -21.63 11.26
C MET A 274 12.09 -22.65 10.27
N THR A 275 13.30 -23.15 10.52
CA THR A 275 13.92 -24.18 9.66
C THR A 275 13.11 -25.47 9.65
N SER A 276 12.59 -25.91 10.80
CA SER A 276 11.72 -27.08 10.88
C SER A 276 10.43 -26.89 10.07
N LYS A 277 9.77 -25.73 10.20
CA LYS A 277 8.54 -25.43 9.47
C LYS A 277 8.77 -25.33 7.96
N ALA A 278 9.87 -24.73 7.53
CA ALA A 278 10.26 -24.72 6.13
C ALA A 278 10.53 -26.15 5.62
N GLN A 279 11.15 -27.01 6.43
CA GLN A 279 11.37 -28.40 6.07
C GLN A 279 10.05 -29.17 5.93
N ASP A 280 9.06 -28.92 6.77
CA ASP A 280 7.73 -29.55 6.64
C ASP A 280 7.06 -29.18 5.31
N VAL A 281 7.14 -27.90 4.92
CA VAL A 281 6.66 -27.42 3.61
C VAL A 281 7.40 -28.10 2.45
N ALA A 282 8.73 -28.25 2.54
CA ALA A 282 9.52 -28.94 1.53
C ALA A 282 9.13 -30.43 1.42
N ASN A 283 8.98 -31.12 2.56
CA ASN A 283 8.60 -32.53 2.62
C ASN A 283 7.22 -32.79 1.99
N GLN A 284 6.25 -31.90 2.22
CA GLN A 284 4.91 -31.99 1.63
C GLN A 284 4.93 -31.93 0.09
N MET A 285 5.93 -31.27 -0.50
CA MET A 285 6.11 -31.18 -1.94
C MET A 285 7.07 -32.22 -2.52
N GLY A 286 7.58 -33.15 -1.69
CA GLY A 286 8.55 -34.15 -2.12
C GLY A 286 9.93 -33.56 -2.43
N CYS A 287 10.27 -32.42 -1.82
CA CYS A 287 11.56 -31.76 -1.95
C CYS A 287 12.54 -32.23 -0.87
N GLY A 288 13.83 -32.01 -1.10
CA GLY A 288 14.93 -32.37 -0.21
C GLY A 288 15.11 -31.40 0.96
N ILE A 289 16.33 -31.38 1.51
CA ILE A 289 16.66 -30.60 2.70
C ILE A 289 16.64 -29.09 2.38
N VAL A 290 16.00 -28.31 3.25
CA VAL A 290 15.99 -26.84 3.14
C VAL A 290 17.36 -26.26 3.50
N GLN A 291 17.79 -25.27 2.73
CA GLN A 291 18.96 -24.44 3.00
C GLN A 291 18.48 -23.01 3.27
N SER A 292 18.85 -22.44 4.41
CA SER A 292 18.55 -21.04 4.70
C SER A 292 19.37 -20.12 3.82
N ASP A 293 18.77 -19.03 3.34
CA ASP A 293 19.45 -17.95 2.62
C ASP A 293 20.13 -16.92 3.56
N GLY A 294 20.08 -17.15 4.88
CA GLY A 294 20.56 -16.24 5.91
C GLY A 294 19.55 -15.18 6.36
N ASN A 295 18.37 -15.13 5.75
CA ASN A 295 17.23 -14.30 6.14
C ASN A 295 16.03 -15.19 6.54
N SER A 296 14.80 -14.70 6.38
CA SER A 296 13.55 -15.46 6.57
C SER A 296 13.19 -16.37 5.37
N GLY A 297 14.17 -16.67 4.51
CA GLY A 297 14.02 -17.46 3.30
C GLY A 297 14.76 -18.80 3.36
N PHE A 298 14.18 -19.79 2.67
CA PHE A 298 14.74 -21.13 2.56
C PHE A 298 14.63 -21.63 1.13
N THR A 299 15.63 -22.36 0.65
CA THR A 299 15.59 -23.07 -0.65
C THR A 299 15.64 -24.57 -0.45
N ALA A 300 14.79 -25.33 -1.15
CA ALA A 300 14.83 -26.80 -1.13
C ALA A 300 14.94 -27.35 -2.56
N PRO A 301 15.77 -28.39 -2.82
CA PRO A 301 15.85 -29.03 -4.13
C PRO A 301 14.70 -30.00 -4.36
N CYS A 302 14.09 -30.01 -5.54
CA CYS A 302 12.92 -30.81 -5.91
C CYS A 302 13.16 -31.52 -7.26
N GLY A 303 14.21 -32.34 -7.35
CA GLY A 303 14.59 -32.98 -8.61
C GLY A 303 15.35 -32.03 -9.54
N ASP A 304 14.74 -31.63 -10.66
CA ASP A 304 15.36 -30.78 -11.70
C ASP A 304 15.21 -29.26 -11.46
N HIS A 305 14.45 -28.89 -10.43
CA HIS A 305 14.26 -27.52 -9.98
C HIS A 305 14.40 -27.46 -8.45
N GLY A 306 14.43 -26.25 -7.89
CA GLY A 306 14.24 -26.04 -6.46
C GLY A 306 12.99 -25.22 -6.20
N ILE A 307 12.68 -25.04 -4.94
CA ILE A 307 11.65 -24.12 -4.44
C ILE A 307 12.28 -23.14 -3.47
N TYR A 308 11.77 -21.91 -3.46
CA TYR A 308 11.99 -20.94 -2.42
C TYR A 308 10.76 -20.91 -1.49
N ILE A 309 11.00 -21.04 -0.20
CA ILE A 309 10.02 -21.05 0.88
C ILE A 309 10.26 -19.79 1.70
N GLY A 310 9.25 -18.92 1.76
CA GLY A 310 9.27 -17.74 2.62
C GLY A 310 8.56 -18.05 3.93
N CYS A 311 9.17 -17.69 5.05
CA CYS A 311 8.56 -17.78 6.37
C CYS A 311 8.26 -16.37 6.90
N ASP A 312 7.05 -16.19 7.41
CA ASP A 312 6.61 -14.96 8.07
C ASP A 312 6.03 -15.33 9.43
N GLY A 313 6.78 -15.01 10.49
CA GLY A 313 6.53 -15.50 11.84
C GLY A 313 6.45 -17.02 11.89
N ASP A 314 5.27 -17.53 12.23
CA ASP A 314 5.01 -18.94 12.44
C ASP A 314 4.52 -19.70 11.19
N ALA A 315 4.37 -19.03 10.05
CA ALA A 315 3.85 -19.62 8.83
C ALA A 315 4.92 -19.63 7.72
N CYS A 316 5.20 -20.81 7.17
CA CYS A 316 6.06 -20.98 6.00
C CYS A 316 5.23 -21.40 4.79
N ARG A 317 5.54 -20.87 3.60
CA ARG A 317 4.83 -21.20 2.36
C ARG A 317 5.77 -21.21 1.16
N PRO A 318 5.54 -22.10 0.17
CA PRO A 318 6.27 -22.03 -1.09
C PRO A 318 5.92 -20.74 -1.81
N MET A 319 6.94 -20.01 -2.25
CA MET A 319 6.79 -18.72 -2.92
C MET A 319 7.00 -18.86 -4.43
N HIS A 320 8.08 -19.52 -4.85
CA HIS A 320 8.43 -19.71 -6.25
C HIS A 320 9.39 -20.88 -6.48
N THR A 321 9.51 -21.35 -7.71
CA THR A 321 10.56 -22.30 -8.10
C THR A 321 11.87 -21.57 -8.42
N VAL A 322 13.01 -22.18 -8.11
CA VAL A 322 14.35 -21.66 -8.42
C VAL A 322 15.06 -22.63 -9.35
N ASN A 323 15.81 -22.09 -10.31
CA ASN A 323 16.61 -22.92 -11.21
C ASN A 323 17.92 -23.31 -10.51
N MET A 324 18.07 -24.59 -10.18
CA MET A 324 19.24 -25.11 -9.47
C MET A 324 20.50 -25.23 -10.35
N LYS A 325 20.39 -25.05 -11.67
CA LYS A 325 21.52 -25.19 -12.62
C LYS A 325 22.52 -24.02 -12.63
N ALA A 326 22.42 -23.06 -11.72
CA ALA A 326 23.27 -21.86 -11.75
C ALA A 326 24.62 -22.00 -11.01
N ASN A 327 24.86 -23.09 -10.27
CA ASN A 327 26.00 -23.20 -9.34
C ASN A 327 26.86 -24.47 -9.49
N GLU A 328 26.80 -25.17 -10.63
CA GLU A 328 27.81 -26.19 -11.00
C GLU A 328 28.90 -25.62 -11.91
#